data_AF-A0AAU0X6I7-F1
#
_entry.id   AF-A0AAU0X6I7-F1
#
_cell.length_a   1.000
_cell.length_b   1.000
_cell.length_c   1.000
_cell.angle_alpha   90.00
_cell.angle_beta   90.00
_cell.angle_gamma   90.00
#
_symmetry.space_group_name_H-M   'P 1'
#
loop_
_entity.id
_entity.type
_entity.pdbx_description
1 polymer ?
#
loop_
_entity_poly.entity_id
_entity_poly.type
_entity_poly.pdbx_seq_one_letter_code
_entity_poly.pdbx_strand_id
1 'polypeptide(L)'
;MRRDHWIRQISRLDPDTDYHEIYGISSSYEFPWDTMQALGFALYRTYAVPSIGQLLGQTGEFTERAQKRYDDTVLILDAVGEHGPDVGEGREAVRRMNRMHGAYDISNDDYRYVLSTFVVVPKRWMDAYAWRPYSPREVRAATNYYRDLGRRMNIKDIPETYEEFERLMDDYERRHFAYDPGGHAVSEATLDLMASWYPGPLGTAARRASVCLMDPPLRAAFGYKDPNPTVERVVRGGLRMRGRFVRLLPARGTPQHGRDSSTVRGYPNGYRIADLGTFPGRKPAQEARHSHG
;
A
#
# COMPACT_ATOMS: atom_id res chain seq x y z
N MET A 1 7.18 3.73 27.31
CA MET A 1 7.92 2.58 26.76
C MET A 1 9.16 3.06 26.00
N ARG A 2 10.33 2.43 26.16
CA ARG A 2 11.56 2.85 25.46
C ARG A 2 11.40 2.66 23.94
N ARG A 3 12.01 3.53 23.13
CA ARG A 3 11.97 3.49 21.64
C ARG A 3 12.42 2.16 21.06
N ASP A 4 13.36 1.49 21.70
CA ASP A 4 13.91 0.19 21.29
C ASP A 4 13.11 -1.02 21.80
N HIS A 5 11.88 -0.83 22.30
CA HIS A 5 11.07 -1.93 22.82
C HIS A 5 10.73 -2.98 21.76
N TRP A 6 10.12 -2.57 20.64
CA TRP A 6 9.61 -3.52 19.66
C TRP A 6 10.71 -4.24 18.91
N ILE A 7 11.82 -3.57 18.60
CA ILE A 7 12.98 -4.25 17.98
C ILE A 7 13.57 -5.33 18.91
N ARG A 8 13.53 -5.14 20.24
CA ARG A 8 13.91 -6.21 21.18
C ARG A 8 12.91 -7.36 21.19
N GLN A 9 11.61 -7.11 21.03
CA GLN A 9 10.63 -8.19 20.89
C GLN A 9 10.87 -8.97 19.59
N ILE A 10 10.98 -8.25 18.46
CA ILE A 10 11.28 -8.84 17.15
C ILE A 10 12.57 -9.68 17.18
N SER A 11 13.61 -9.25 17.93
CA SER A 11 14.85 -10.02 18.03
C SER A 11 14.71 -11.40 18.68
N ARG A 12 13.59 -11.67 19.38
CA ARG A 12 13.27 -12.95 20.04
C ARG A 12 12.40 -13.86 19.19
N LEU A 13 11.85 -13.35 18.09
CA LEU A 13 10.96 -14.06 17.17
C LEU A 13 11.75 -14.61 15.98
N ASP A 14 11.36 -15.77 15.47
CA ASP A 14 11.94 -16.37 14.27
C ASP A 14 11.25 -15.83 13.01
N PRO A 15 11.97 -15.13 12.10
CA PRO A 15 11.38 -14.59 10.88
C PRO A 15 10.85 -15.62 9.88
N ASP A 16 11.10 -16.92 10.06
CA ASP A 16 10.54 -17.98 9.21
C ASP A 16 9.22 -18.54 9.70
N THR A 17 8.97 -18.52 11.01
CA THR A 17 7.74 -19.07 11.62
C THR A 17 6.84 -17.98 12.19
N ASP A 18 7.43 -16.92 12.74
CA ASP A 18 6.74 -15.83 13.42
C ASP A 18 6.62 -14.59 12.51
N TYR A 19 6.70 -14.79 11.19
CA TYR A 19 6.73 -13.70 10.21
C TYR A 19 5.49 -12.79 10.28
N HIS A 20 4.33 -13.36 10.60
CA HIS A 20 3.08 -12.61 10.73
C HIS A 20 3.13 -11.66 11.93
N GLU A 21 3.61 -12.14 13.08
CA GLU A 21 3.77 -11.33 14.28
C GLU A 21 4.83 -10.23 14.08
N ILE A 22 5.99 -10.58 13.52
CA ILE A 22 7.04 -9.60 13.22
C ILE A 22 6.52 -8.53 12.27
N TYR A 23 5.84 -8.93 11.19
CA TYR A 23 5.26 -7.99 10.24
C TYR A 23 4.22 -7.08 10.89
N GLY A 24 3.32 -7.63 11.71
CA GLY A 24 2.32 -6.86 12.46
C GLY A 24 2.93 -5.88 13.46
N ILE A 25 4.00 -6.27 14.18
CA ILE A 25 4.74 -5.35 15.07
C ILE A 25 5.36 -4.22 14.24
N SER A 26 6.07 -4.55 13.16
CA SER A 26 6.72 -3.57 12.30
C SER A 26 5.71 -2.60 11.69
N SER A 27 4.59 -3.11 11.14
CA SER A 27 3.59 -2.30 10.47
C SER A 27 2.78 -1.46 11.44
N SER A 28 2.30 -2.01 12.55
CA SER A 28 1.27 -1.35 13.36
C SER A 28 1.84 -0.60 14.57
N TYR A 29 3.04 -0.93 15.02
CA TYR A 29 3.66 -0.29 16.19
C TYR A 29 4.90 0.53 15.84
N GLU A 30 5.84 -0.03 15.09
CA GLU A 30 7.12 0.64 14.80
C GLU A 30 7.00 1.69 13.70
N PHE A 31 6.25 1.37 12.65
CA PHE A 31 6.21 2.16 11.41
C PHE A 31 4.80 2.35 10.79
N PRO A 32 3.73 2.63 11.55
CA PRO A 32 2.36 2.68 10.99
C PRO A 32 2.18 3.71 9.88
N TRP A 33 2.65 4.94 10.12
CA TRP A 33 2.56 5.98 9.10
C TRP A 33 3.42 5.64 7.88
N ASP A 34 4.66 5.20 8.09
CA ASP A 34 5.58 4.85 7.00
C ASP A 34 5.08 3.67 6.16
N THR A 35 4.51 2.65 6.81
CA THR A 35 3.92 1.49 6.15
C THR A 35 2.74 1.90 5.28
N MET A 36 1.82 2.72 5.81
CA MET A 36 0.68 3.21 5.04
C MET A 36 1.11 4.02 3.82
N GLN A 37 2.09 4.93 3.96
CA GLN A 37 2.62 5.68 2.82
C GLN A 37 3.31 4.78 1.80
N ALA A 38 4.16 3.86 2.25
CA ALA A 38 4.91 2.99 1.37
C ALA A 38 4.02 2.01 0.60
N LEU A 39 3.00 1.43 1.24
CA LEU A 39 2.00 0.59 0.59
C LEU A 39 1.15 1.39 -0.41
N GLY A 40 0.84 2.65 -0.09
CA GLY A 40 0.21 3.57 -1.04
C GLY A 40 1.06 3.74 -2.30
N PHE A 41 2.37 3.97 -2.16
CA PHE A 41 3.29 4.04 -3.30
C PHE A 41 3.47 2.68 -4.01
N ALA A 42 3.48 1.56 -3.28
CA ALA A 42 3.55 0.23 -3.86
C ALA A 42 2.41 -0.03 -4.84
N LEU A 43 1.18 0.34 -4.45
CA LEU A 43 -0.01 0.29 -5.31
C LEU A 43 0.08 1.30 -6.45
N TYR A 44 0.47 2.53 -6.16
CA TYR A 44 0.53 3.60 -7.16
C TYR A 44 1.45 3.26 -8.34
N ARG A 45 2.58 2.59 -8.09
CA ARG A 45 3.51 2.12 -9.13
C ARG A 45 2.87 1.16 -10.13
N THR A 46 1.84 0.43 -9.71
CA THR A 46 1.19 -0.55 -10.59
C THR A 46 0.45 0.13 -11.74
N TYR A 47 0.01 1.38 -11.56
CA TYR A 47 -0.75 2.10 -12.59
C TYR A 47 0.11 2.48 -13.79
N ALA A 48 1.44 2.50 -13.63
CA ALA A 48 2.41 2.81 -14.69
C ALA A 48 2.70 1.62 -15.62
N VAL A 49 2.15 0.43 -15.33
CA VAL A 49 2.20 -0.73 -16.22
C VAL A 49 0.92 -0.73 -17.07
N PRO A 50 0.99 -0.62 -18.41
CA PRO A 50 -0.20 -0.48 -19.25
C PRO A 50 -1.27 -1.56 -19.07
N SER A 51 -0.88 -2.84 -18.94
CA SER A 51 -1.85 -3.95 -18.71
C SER A 51 -2.68 -3.74 -17.44
N ILE A 52 -2.06 -3.18 -16.40
CA ILE A 52 -2.71 -2.91 -15.11
C ILE A 52 -3.44 -1.57 -15.15
N GLY A 53 -2.76 -0.49 -15.56
CA GLY A 53 -3.32 0.86 -15.61
C GLY A 53 -4.56 0.97 -16.49
N GLN A 54 -4.55 0.33 -17.66
CA GLN A 54 -5.68 0.29 -18.57
C GLN A 54 -6.87 -0.44 -17.93
N LEU A 55 -6.65 -1.60 -17.32
CA LEU A 55 -7.70 -2.35 -16.62
C LEU A 55 -8.31 -1.51 -15.50
N LEU A 56 -7.47 -0.91 -14.64
CA LEU A 56 -7.93 -0.05 -13.55
C LEU A 56 -8.76 1.14 -14.06
N GLY A 57 -8.32 1.78 -15.14
CA GLY A 57 -9.07 2.85 -15.79
C GLY A 57 -10.44 2.39 -16.31
N GLN A 58 -10.50 1.22 -16.95
CA GLN A 58 -11.76 0.64 -17.46
C GLN A 58 -12.75 0.28 -16.36
N THR A 59 -12.28 -0.10 -15.17
CA THR A 59 -13.19 -0.39 -14.05
C THR A 59 -13.94 0.85 -13.54
N GLY A 60 -13.39 2.06 -13.76
CA GLY A 60 -13.94 3.31 -13.22
C GLY A 60 -13.81 3.48 -11.71
N GLU A 61 -13.34 2.46 -10.97
CA GLU A 61 -13.36 2.46 -9.50
C GLU A 61 -12.40 3.48 -8.89
N PHE A 62 -11.26 3.68 -9.53
CA PHE A 62 -10.27 4.65 -9.08
C PHE A 62 -10.58 6.08 -9.51
N THR A 63 -11.41 6.28 -10.54
CA THR A 63 -11.75 7.61 -11.08
C THR A 63 -13.08 8.12 -10.54
N GLU A 64 -14.11 7.28 -10.51
CA GLU A 64 -15.47 7.66 -10.10
C GLU A 64 -15.73 7.42 -8.60
N ARG A 65 -15.04 6.45 -7.99
CA ARG A 65 -15.26 6.01 -6.59
C ARG A 65 -13.96 5.95 -5.79
N ALA A 66 -13.04 6.87 -6.07
CA ALA A 66 -11.67 6.87 -5.56
C ALA A 66 -11.57 6.67 -4.04
N GLN A 67 -12.35 7.44 -3.25
CA GLN A 67 -12.34 7.32 -1.78
C GLN A 67 -12.77 5.92 -1.32
N LYS A 68 -13.87 5.38 -1.86
CA LYS A 68 -14.33 4.02 -1.53
C LYS A 68 -13.28 3.00 -1.91
N ARG A 69 -12.68 3.12 -3.11
CA ARG A 69 -11.66 2.19 -3.59
C ARG A 69 -10.41 2.21 -2.70
N TYR A 70 -10.00 3.38 -2.22
CA TYR A 70 -8.91 3.56 -1.26
C TYR A 70 -9.26 2.88 0.07
N ASP A 71 -10.40 3.22 0.66
CA ASP A 71 -10.85 2.68 1.95
C ASP A 71 -10.94 1.16 1.93
N ASP A 72 -11.57 0.60 0.89
CA ASP A 72 -11.71 -0.85 0.72
C ASP A 72 -10.35 -1.55 0.67
N THR A 73 -9.36 -0.94 0.01
CA THR A 73 -8.00 -1.50 -0.05
C THR A 73 -7.36 -1.52 1.33
N VAL A 74 -7.41 -0.40 2.04
CA VAL A 74 -6.81 -0.26 3.37
C VAL A 74 -7.44 -1.27 4.32
N LEU A 75 -8.77 -1.35 4.35
CA LEU A 75 -9.50 -2.22 5.26
C LEU A 75 -9.32 -3.71 4.95
N ILE A 76 -9.26 -4.10 3.66
CA ILE A 76 -8.96 -5.50 3.28
C ILE A 76 -7.54 -5.87 3.72
N LEU A 77 -6.54 -5.05 3.42
CA LEU A 77 -5.15 -5.35 3.77
C LEU A 77 -4.92 -5.35 5.28
N ASP A 78 -5.57 -4.43 6.00
CA ASP A 78 -5.50 -4.33 7.45
C ASP A 78 -6.08 -5.58 8.13
N ALA A 79 -7.23 -6.08 7.66
CA ALA A 79 -7.83 -7.32 8.18
C ALA A 79 -6.94 -8.55 7.97
N VAL A 80 -6.27 -8.66 6.82
CA VAL A 80 -5.30 -9.76 6.56
C VAL A 80 -4.08 -9.62 7.47
N GLY A 81 -3.56 -8.40 7.63
CA GLY A 81 -2.40 -8.11 8.46
C GLY A 81 -2.66 -8.37 9.94
N GLU A 82 -3.82 -7.99 10.47
CA GLU A 82 -4.15 -8.16 11.88
C GLU A 82 -4.55 -9.59 12.24
N HIS A 83 -5.48 -10.18 11.49
CA HIS A 83 -6.12 -11.45 11.89
C HIS A 83 -5.48 -12.68 11.27
N GLY A 84 -4.56 -12.50 10.32
CA GLY A 84 -3.94 -13.58 9.58
C GLY A 84 -4.91 -14.27 8.62
N PRO A 85 -4.39 -15.03 7.63
CA PRO A 85 -5.20 -15.50 6.51
C PRO A 85 -5.93 -16.84 6.75
N ASP A 86 -5.79 -17.48 7.91
CA ASP A 86 -6.24 -18.86 8.13
C ASP A 86 -7.72 -18.99 8.53
N VAL A 87 -8.20 -18.11 9.41
CA VAL A 87 -9.55 -18.15 9.97
C VAL A 87 -10.13 -16.74 10.13
N GLY A 88 -11.44 -16.67 10.39
CA GLY A 88 -12.12 -15.42 10.71
C GLY A 88 -11.99 -14.35 9.63
N GLU A 89 -11.82 -13.11 10.09
CA GLU A 89 -11.84 -11.89 9.29
C GLU A 89 -10.74 -11.83 8.22
N GLY A 90 -9.50 -12.22 8.55
CA GLY A 90 -8.41 -12.19 7.58
C GLY A 90 -8.59 -13.24 6.47
N ARG A 91 -9.12 -14.43 6.78
CA ARG A 91 -9.51 -15.40 5.73
C ARG A 91 -10.62 -14.87 4.83
N GLU A 92 -11.60 -14.19 5.41
CA GLU A 92 -12.69 -13.59 4.65
C GLU A 92 -12.16 -12.49 3.71
N ALA A 93 -11.23 -11.66 4.19
CA ALA A 93 -10.58 -10.62 3.41
C ALA A 93 -9.78 -11.20 2.23
N VAL A 94 -8.99 -12.27 2.44
CA VAL A 94 -8.29 -12.97 1.35
C VAL A 94 -9.28 -13.52 0.32
N ARG A 95 -10.37 -14.18 0.77
CA ARG A 95 -11.42 -14.68 -0.14
C ARG A 95 -12.06 -13.53 -0.93
N ARG A 96 -12.29 -12.39 -0.29
CA ARG A 96 -12.87 -11.21 -0.94
C ARG A 96 -11.95 -10.68 -2.03
N MET A 97 -10.68 -10.49 -1.70
CA MET A 97 -9.64 -10.07 -2.63
C MET A 97 -9.51 -11.04 -3.81
N ASN A 98 -9.48 -12.35 -3.56
CA ASN A 98 -9.41 -13.36 -4.63
C ASN A 98 -10.62 -13.32 -5.56
N ARG A 99 -11.84 -13.12 -5.03
CA ARG A 99 -13.04 -12.97 -5.87
C ARG A 99 -13.01 -11.69 -6.71
N MET A 100 -12.51 -10.59 -6.16
CA MET A 100 -12.38 -9.33 -6.91
C MET A 100 -11.38 -9.48 -8.05
N HIS A 101 -10.19 -9.99 -7.77
CA HIS A 101 -9.17 -10.15 -8.80
C HIS A 101 -9.55 -11.24 -9.82
N GLY A 102 -10.16 -12.35 -9.39
CA GLY A 102 -10.62 -13.42 -10.28
C GLY A 102 -11.81 -13.06 -11.17
N ALA A 103 -12.39 -11.87 -11.03
CA ALA A 103 -13.40 -11.34 -11.95
C ALA A 103 -12.79 -10.76 -13.24
N TYR A 104 -11.46 -10.71 -13.33
CA TYR A 104 -10.71 -10.16 -14.46
C TYR A 104 -9.62 -11.14 -14.90
N ASP A 105 -9.22 -11.07 -16.16
CA ASP A 105 -8.12 -11.86 -16.71
C ASP A 105 -6.77 -11.18 -16.42
N ILE A 106 -6.22 -11.40 -15.23
CA ILE A 106 -4.96 -10.83 -14.78
C ILE A 106 -3.84 -11.86 -14.96
N SER A 107 -2.78 -11.47 -15.66
CA SER A 107 -1.65 -12.36 -15.91
C SER A 107 -0.90 -12.72 -14.60
N ASN A 108 -0.32 -13.92 -14.55
CA ASN A 108 0.51 -14.31 -13.40
C ASN A 108 1.72 -13.39 -13.23
N ASP A 109 2.28 -12.85 -14.32
CA ASP A 109 3.40 -11.93 -14.28
C ASP A 109 3.00 -10.58 -13.65
N ASP A 110 1.82 -10.05 -13.98
CA ASP A 110 1.28 -8.86 -13.30
C ASP A 110 1.06 -9.13 -11.82
N TYR A 111 0.51 -10.29 -11.45
CA TYR A 111 0.38 -10.66 -10.02
C TYR A 111 1.73 -10.71 -9.30
N ARG A 112 2.75 -11.32 -9.90
CA ARG A 112 4.09 -11.41 -9.32
C ARG A 112 4.72 -10.02 -9.19
N TYR A 113 4.58 -9.17 -10.20
CA TYR A 113 5.05 -7.80 -10.15
C TYR A 113 4.38 -7.01 -9.03
N VAL A 114 3.03 -7.02 -8.98
CA VAL A 114 2.27 -6.33 -7.92
C VAL A 114 2.70 -6.85 -6.55
N LEU A 115 2.76 -8.16 -6.34
CA LEU A 115 3.22 -8.72 -5.06
C LEU A 115 4.63 -8.24 -4.69
N SER A 116 5.52 -8.09 -5.68
CA SER A 116 6.89 -7.61 -5.47
C SER A 116 6.91 -6.15 -5.00
N THR A 117 6.00 -5.29 -5.48
CA THR A 117 5.94 -3.89 -5.02
C THR A 117 5.62 -3.82 -3.51
N PHE A 118 4.77 -4.71 -3.01
CA PHE A 118 4.43 -4.81 -1.58
C PHE A 118 5.60 -5.25 -0.69
N VAL A 119 6.59 -5.97 -1.23
CA VAL A 119 7.80 -6.37 -0.50
C VAL A 119 8.88 -5.28 -0.60
N VAL A 120 9.13 -4.80 -1.81
CA VAL A 120 10.31 -4.00 -2.13
C VAL A 120 10.11 -2.52 -1.80
N VAL A 121 8.94 -1.95 -2.09
CA VAL A 121 8.68 -0.52 -1.87
C VAL A 121 8.68 -0.16 -0.38
N PRO A 122 8.02 -0.93 0.53
CA PRO A 122 8.15 -0.70 1.96
C PRO A 122 9.58 -0.73 2.46
N LYS A 123 10.37 -1.75 2.10
CA LYS A 123 11.79 -1.81 2.48
C LYS A 123 12.54 -0.55 2.01
N ARG A 124 12.43 -0.19 0.72
CA ARG A 124 13.08 1.00 0.15
C ARG A 124 12.64 2.30 0.83
N TRP A 125 11.36 2.40 1.21
CA TRP A 125 10.82 3.53 1.96
C TRP A 125 11.44 3.61 3.35
N MET A 126 11.51 2.49 4.08
CA MET A 126 12.05 2.47 5.44
C MET A 126 13.52 2.89 5.45
N ASP A 127 14.32 2.37 4.51
CA ASP A 127 15.72 2.76 4.35
C ASP A 127 15.90 4.26 4.08
N ALA A 128 14.97 4.86 3.33
CA ALA A 128 15.08 6.23 2.89
C ALA A 128 14.50 7.27 3.88
N TYR A 129 13.40 6.95 4.58
CA TYR A 129 12.56 7.94 5.25
C TYR A 129 12.08 7.58 6.66
N ALA A 130 12.11 6.31 7.03
CA ALA A 130 11.72 5.92 8.38
C ALA A 130 12.76 6.38 9.41
N TRP A 131 12.42 6.23 10.68
CA TRP A 131 13.31 6.62 11.78
C TRP A 131 14.50 5.67 11.96
N ARG A 132 14.39 4.45 11.43
CA ARG A 132 15.45 3.45 11.25
C ARG A 132 15.11 2.57 10.03
N PRO A 133 16.10 1.96 9.37
CA PRO A 133 15.83 0.92 8.38
C PRO A 133 15.20 -0.32 9.02
N TYR A 134 14.61 -1.18 8.19
CA TYR A 134 14.27 -2.54 8.62
C TYR A 134 15.52 -3.32 9.01
N SER A 135 15.40 -4.10 10.07
CA SER A 135 16.39 -5.11 10.41
C SER A 135 16.32 -6.28 9.43
N PRO A 136 17.38 -7.11 9.32
CA PRO A 136 17.33 -8.31 8.47
C PRO A 136 16.18 -9.26 8.81
N ARG A 137 15.80 -9.34 10.10
CA ARG A 137 14.64 -10.14 10.54
C ARG A 137 13.32 -9.59 10.01
N GLU A 138 13.13 -8.27 10.04
CA GLU A 138 11.92 -7.64 9.50
C GLU A 138 11.83 -7.78 7.98
N VAL A 139 12.96 -7.64 7.26
CA VAL A 139 12.99 -7.88 5.80
C VAL A 139 12.59 -9.31 5.47
N ARG A 140 13.16 -10.30 6.19
CA ARG A 140 12.83 -11.71 5.98
C ARG A 140 11.38 -12.04 6.35
N ALA A 141 10.89 -11.52 7.46
CA ALA A 141 9.49 -11.67 7.88
C ALA A 141 8.51 -11.04 6.88
N ALA A 142 8.75 -9.80 6.43
CA ALA A 142 7.90 -9.15 5.42
C ALA A 142 7.91 -9.93 4.10
N THR A 143 9.07 -10.45 3.69
CA THR A 143 9.20 -11.33 2.52
C THR A 143 8.35 -12.59 2.69
N ASN A 144 8.48 -13.30 3.81
CA ASN A 144 7.73 -14.52 4.09
C ASN A 144 6.21 -14.27 4.21
N TYR A 145 5.81 -13.15 4.83
CA TYR A 145 4.41 -12.73 4.91
C TYR A 145 3.78 -12.58 3.52
N TYR A 146 4.43 -11.85 2.60
CA TYR A 146 3.91 -11.67 1.25
C TYR A 146 4.04 -12.94 0.39
N ARG A 147 5.03 -13.80 0.63
CA ARG A 147 5.07 -15.14 0.01
C ARG A 147 3.85 -15.98 0.40
N ASP A 148 3.51 -16.02 1.68
CA ASP A 148 2.33 -16.75 2.16
C ASP A 148 1.04 -16.15 1.57
N LEU A 149 0.88 -14.83 1.62
CA LEU A 149 -0.27 -14.16 1.02
C LEU A 149 -0.39 -14.47 -0.48
N GLY A 150 0.71 -14.38 -1.23
CA GLY A 150 0.71 -14.65 -2.66
C GLY A 150 0.33 -16.09 -3.00
N ARG A 151 0.77 -17.08 -2.21
CA ARG A 151 0.37 -18.50 -2.39
C ARG A 151 -1.14 -18.66 -2.23
N ARG A 152 -1.74 -17.95 -1.27
CA ARG A 152 -3.20 -17.98 -1.00
C ARG A 152 -4.01 -17.23 -2.06
N MET A 153 -3.36 -16.34 -2.80
CA MET A 153 -3.89 -15.72 -4.02
C MET A 153 -3.67 -16.58 -5.27
N ASN A 154 -3.12 -17.80 -5.13
CA ASN A 154 -2.82 -18.73 -6.22
C ASN A 154 -1.76 -18.19 -7.22
N ILE A 155 -0.92 -17.25 -6.79
CA ILE A 155 0.19 -16.72 -7.60
C ILE A 155 1.28 -17.80 -7.71
N LYS A 156 1.78 -18.01 -8.93
CA LYS A 156 2.79 -19.02 -9.24
C LYS A 156 4.19 -18.40 -9.27
N ASP A 157 5.20 -19.24 -9.05
CA ASP A 157 6.62 -18.89 -9.17
C ASP A 157 7.03 -17.67 -8.32
N ILE A 158 6.47 -17.56 -7.12
CA ILE A 158 6.78 -16.44 -6.21
C ILE A 158 8.27 -16.50 -5.81
N PRO A 159 9.01 -15.39 -5.94
CA PRO A 159 10.39 -15.28 -5.44
C PRO A 159 10.59 -15.76 -4.01
N GLU A 160 11.77 -16.29 -3.72
CA GLU A 160 12.08 -16.86 -2.41
C GLU A 160 12.69 -15.85 -1.44
N THR A 161 13.50 -14.94 -1.97
CA THR A 161 14.25 -13.95 -1.19
C THR A 161 13.88 -12.53 -1.55
N TYR A 162 14.21 -11.59 -0.66
CA TYR A 162 14.05 -10.16 -0.92
C TYR A 162 14.76 -9.73 -2.20
N GLU A 163 15.99 -10.21 -2.42
CA GLU A 163 16.80 -9.86 -3.58
C GLU A 163 16.18 -10.35 -4.89
N GLU A 164 15.49 -11.51 -4.87
CA GLU A 164 14.76 -12.00 -6.02
C GLU A 164 13.50 -11.20 -6.30
N PHE A 165 12.76 -10.78 -5.26
CA PHE A 165 11.65 -9.84 -5.40
C PHE A 165 12.13 -8.48 -5.96
N GLU A 166 13.26 -7.98 -5.47
CA GLU A 166 13.86 -6.73 -5.93
C GLU A 166 14.25 -6.80 -7.40
N ARG A 167 14.98 -7.85 -7.81
CA ARG A 167 15.33 -8.06 -9.21
C ARG A 167 14.09 -8.21 -10.09
N LEU A 168 13.09 -9.00 -9.67
CA LEU A 168 11.86 -9.17 -10.43
C LEU A 168 11.18 -7.82 -10.64
N MET A 169 10.97 -7.04 -9.58
CA MET A 169 10.34 -5.73 -9.65
C MET A 169 11.11 -4.80 -10.59
N ASP A 170 12.41 -4.61 -10.36
CA ASP A 170 13.21 -3.66 -11.14
C ASP A 170 13.27 -4.07 -12.62
N ASP A 171 13.40 -5.36 -12.93
CA ASP A 171 13.43 -5.87 -14.30
C ASP A 171 12.06 -5.74 -14.98
N TYR A 172 10.97 -5.91 -14.23
CA TYR A 172 9.62 -5.74 -14.73
C TYR A 172 9.34 -4.28 -15.06
N GLU A 173 9.62 -3.37 -14.15
CA GLU A 173 9.40 -1.93 -14.36
C GLU A 173 10.22 -1.39 -15.53
N ARG A 174 11.50 -1.78 -15.67
CA ARG A 174 12.32 -1.37 -16.82
C ARG A 174 11.76 -1.83 -18.17
N ARG A 175 11.03 -2.95 -18.21
CA ARG A 175 10.44 -3.50 -19.44
C ARG A 175 9.02 -2.99 -19.71
N HIS A 176 8.26 -2.69 -18.66
CA HIS A 176 6.81 -2.52 -18.76
C HIS A 176 6.32 -1.12 -18.40
N PHE A 177 7.10 -0.28 -17.72
CA PHE A 177 6.69 1.11 -17.48
C PHE A 177 6.58 1.87 -18.80
N ALA A 178 5.37 2.37 -19.06
CA ALA A 178 5.07 3.15 -20.24
C ALA A 178 3.84 4.03 -20.01
N TYR A 179 3.69 5.05 -20.85
CA TYR A 179 2.49 5.88 -20.82
C TYR A 179 1.26 5.12 -21.33
N ASP A 180 0.21 5.14 -20.53
CA ASP A 180 -1.13 4.67 -20.86
C ASP A 180 -2.18 5.70 -20.39
N PRO A 181 -3.18 6.07 -21.21
CA PRO A 181 -4.20 7.04 -20.81
C PRO A 181 -5.03 6.60 -19.59
N GLY A 182 -5.31 5.29 -19.44
CA GLY A 182 -6.03 4.74 -18.30
C GLY A 182 -5.21 4.84 -17.02
N GLY A 183 -3.94 4.41 -17.08
CA GLY A 183 -2.98 4.56 -16.00
C GLY A 183 -2.79 6.02 -15.57
N HIS A 184 -2.67 6.94 -16.52
CA HIS A 184 -2.60 8.37 -16.26
C HIS A 184 -3.87 8.91 -15.56
N ALA A 185 -5.06 8.54 -16.03
CA ALA A 185 -6.31 8.98 -15.41
C ALA A 185 -6.46 8.46 -13.96
N VAL A 186 -6.10 7.20 -13.71
CA VAL A 186 -6.08 6.60 -12.37
C VAL A 186 -5.07 7.32 -11.46
N SER A 187 -3.91 7.65 -12.01
CA SER A 187 -2.86 8.41 -11.33
C SER A 187 -3.32 9.80 -10.91
N GLU A 188 -3.95 10.56 -11.82
CA GLU A 188 -4.52 11.88 -11.53
C GLU A 188 -5.62 11.80 -10.46
N ALA A 189 -6.58 10.89 -10.62
CA ALA A 189 -7.67 10.72 -9.66
C ALA A 189 -7.15 10.35 -8.25
N THR A 190 -6.10 9.53 -8.17
CA THR A 190 -5.47 9.17 -6.90
C THR A 190 -4.77 10.37 -6.26
N LEU A 191 -4.06 11.18 -7.04
CA LEU A 191 -3.41 12.41 -6.56
C LEU A 191 -4.44 13.45 -6.06
N ASP A 192 -5.54 13.59 -6.78
CA ASP A 192 -6.62 14.52 -6.42
C ASP A 192 -7.35 14.05 -5.15
N LEU A 193 -7.59 12.73 -5.01
CA LEU A 193 -8.09 12.14 -3.77
C LEU A 193 -7.16 12.47 -2.58
N MET A 194 -5.86 12.21 -2.71
CA MET A 194 -4.90 12.50 -1.64
C MET A 194 -4.87 14.00 -1.29
N ALA A 195 -4.95 14.88 -2.29
CA ALA A 195 -4.99 16.32 -2.08
C ALA A 195 -6.27 16.77 -1.34
N SER A 196 -7.41 16.13 -1.63
CA SER A 196 -8.72 16.43 -1.03
C SER A 196 -8.78 16.19 0.48
N TRP A 197 -7.84 15.43 1.03
CA TRP A 197 -7.76 15.20 2.48
C TRP A 197 -7.29 16.43 3.25
N TYR A 198 -6.71 17.41 2.56
CA TYR A 198 -6.15 18.62 3.15
C TYR A 198 -6.90 19.88 2.68
N PRO A 199 -7.02 20.91 3.53
CA PRO A 199 -7.70 22.14 3.15
C PRO A 199 -6.83 23.00 2.20
N GLY A 200 -7.45 23.51 1.14
CA GLY A 200 -6.93 24.60 0.31
C GLY A 200 -5.47 24.41 -0.15
N PRO A 201 -4.56 25.37 0.14
CA PRO A 201 -3.16 25.30 -0.32
C PRO A 201 -2.38 24.06 0.13
N LEU A 202 -2.76 23.44 1.25
CA LEU A 202 -2.09 22.23 1.74
C LEU A 202 -2.35 21.03 0.82
N GLY A 203 -3.52 20.94 0.19
CA GLY A 203 -3.82 19.90 -0.80
C GLY A 203 -2.92 20.03 -2.03
N THR A 204 -2.74 21.25 -2.54
CA THR A 204 -1.80 21.51 -3.66
C THR A 204 -0.36 21.18 -3.29
N ALA A 205 0.07 21.49 -2.06
CA ALA A 205 1.39 21.12 -1.57
C ALA A 205 1.56 19.61 -1.44
N ALA A 206 0.56 18.89 -0.92
CA ALA A 206 0.56 17.44 -0.81
C ALA A 206 0.67 16.77 -2.18
N ARG A 207 -0.11 17.22 -3.16
CA ARG A 207 -0.04 16.73 -4.55
C ARG A 207 1.36 16.89 -5.15
N ARG A 208 1.95 18.08 -5.02
CA ARG A 208 3.32 18.37 -5.50
C ARG A 208 4.36 17.52 -4.77
N ALA A 209 4.20 17.33 -3.46
CA ALA A 209 5.08 16.49 -2.67
C ALA A 209 5.01 15.02 -3.13
N SER A 210 3.82 14.49 -3.42
CA SER A 210 3.67 13.13 -3.95
C SER A 210 4.44 12.94 -5.26
N VAL A 211 4.33 13.88 -6.20
CA VAL A 211 5.11 13.85 -7.46
C VAL A 211 6.62 13.92 -7.22
N CYS A 212 7.07 14.69 -6.22
CA CYS A 212 8.49 14.75 -5.83
C CYS A 212 9.03 13.43 -5.26
N LEU A 213 8.18 12.56 -4.74
CA LEU A 213 8.58 11.27 -4.20
C LEU A 213 8.73 10.19 -5.28
N MET A 214 8.05 10.37 -6.43
CA MET A 214 8.16 9.49 -7.59
C MET A 214 9.57 9.58 -8.19
N ASP A 215 10.16 8.42 -8.51
CA ASP A 215 11.39 8.37 -9.28
C ASP A 215 11.15 8.79 -10.74
N PRO A 216 12.22 9.11 -11.51
CA PRO A 216 12.07 9.58 -12.88
C PRO A 216 11.34 8.60 -13.82
N PRO A 217 11.61 7.28 -13.81
CA PRO A 217 10.85 6.32 -14.62
C PRO A 217 9.34 6.37 -14.35
N LEU A 218 8.94 6.44 -13.07
CA LEU A 218 7.53 6.51 -12.70
C LEU A 218 6.87 7.81 -13.15
N ARG A 219 7.56 8.95 -13.00
CA ARG A 219 7.07 10.25 -13.51
C ARG A 219 6.88 10.23 -15.03
N ALA A 220 7.86 9.69 -15.74
CA ALA A 220 7.82 9.59 -17.20
C ALA A 220 6.67 8.71 -17.67
N ALA A 221 6.43 7.56 -17.02
CA ALA A 221 5.31 6.69 -17.33
C ALA A 221 3.95 7.37 -17.14
N PHE A 222 3.80 8.26 -16.16
CA PHE A 222 2.57 9.05 -16.01
C PHE A 222 2.54 10.33 -16.83
N GLY A 223 3.58 10.67 -17.59
CA GLY A 223 3.65 11.94 -18.33
C GLY A 223 3.77 13.18 -17.44
N TYR A 224 4.24 13.02 -16.20
CA TYR A 224 4.49 14.14 -15.30
C TYR A 224 5.80 14.84 -15.64
N LYS A 225 5.77 16.18 -15.58
CA LYS A 225 6.99 16.99 -15.68
C LYS A 225 7.86 16.78 -14.46
N ASP A 226 9.17 16.77 -14.67
CA ASP A 226 10.12 16.70 -13.56
C ASP A 226 9.95 17.91 -12.63
N PRO A 227 9.76 17.70 -11.31
CA PRO A 227 9.79 18.77 -10.34
C PRO A 227 11.13 19.49 -10.33
N ASN A 228 11.11 20.73 -9.85
CA ASN A 228 12.34 21.47 -9.58
C ASN A 228 13.24 20.66 -8.61
N PRO A 229 14.53 20.42 -8.93
CA PRO A 229 15.41 19.58 -8.12
C PRO A 229 15.61 20.07 -6.67
N THR A 230 15.45 21.38 -6.42
CA THR A 230 15.51 21.95 -5.07
C THR A 230 14.25 21.61 -4.29
N VAL A 231 13.07 21.73 -4.91
CA VAL A 231 11.79 21.35 -4.27
C VAL A 231 11.79 19.87 -3.94
N GLU A 232 12.24 19.02 -4.87
CA GLU A 232 12.36 17.58 -4.64
C GLU A 232 13.29 17.28 -3.45
N ARG A 233 14.45 17.92 -3.39
CA ARG A 233 15.39 17.78 -2.26
C ARG A 233 14.78 18.22 -0.93
N VAL A 234 14.02 19.31 -0.92
CA VAL A 234 13.34 19.80 0.29
C VAL A 234 12.28 18.80 0.75
N VAL A 235 11.43 18.28 -0.14
CA VAL A 235 10.40 17.29 0.20
C VAL A 235 11.02 16.02 0.78
N ARG A 236 11.99 15.43 0.08
CA ARG A 236 12.70 14.22 0.53
C ARG A 236 13.47 14.47 1.84
N GLY A 237 14.09 15.64 1.98
CA GLY A 237 14.77 16.08 3.19
C GLY A 237 13.82 16.21 4.38
N GLY A 238 12.62 16.79 4.16
CA GLY A 238 11.58 16.90 5.18
C GLY A 238 11.13 15.55 5.72
N LEU A 239 10.92 14.56 4.85
CA LEU A 239 10.57 13.20 5.28
C LEU A 239 11.67 12.53 6.12
N ARG A 240 12.94 12.71 5.75
CA ARG A 240 14.08 12.23 6.55
C ARG A 240 14.14 12.92 7.90
N MET A 241 13.89 14.23 7.96
CA MET A 241 13.84 14.97 9.21
C MET A 241 12.68 14.51 10.10
N ARG A 242 11.51 14.21 9.52
CA ARG A 242 10.39 13.58 10.24
C ARG A 242 10.82 12.24 10.85
N GLY A 243 11.48 11.36 10.09
CA GLY A 243 12.03 10.11 10.61
C GLY A 243 13.00 10.33 11.79
N ARG A 244 13.93 11.28 11.66
CA ARG A 244 14.86 11.65 12.76
C ARG A 244 14.14 12.17 14.00
N PHE A 245 13.06 12.93 13.85
CA PHE A 245 12.24 13.38 14.97
C PHE A 245 11.50 12.23 15.64
N VAL A 246 10.90 11.32 14.86
CA VAL A 246 10.22 10.12 15.38
C VAL A 246 11.17 9.26 16.22
N ARG A 247 12.46 9.17 15.86
CA ARG A 247 13.48 8.47 16.65
C ARG A 247 13.57 8.95 18.12
N LEU A 248 13.24 10.21 18.39
CA LEU A 248 13.28 10.80 19.74
C LEU A 248 12.02 10.54 20.56
N LEU A 249 10.91 10.18 19.92
CA LEU A 249 9.65 9.88 20.59
C LEU A 249 9.72 8.50 21.28
N PRO A 250 8.86 8.19 22.27
CA PRO A 250 8.74 6.84 22.84
C PRO A 250 8.11 5.84 21.84
N ALA A 251 8.37 4.54 22.05
CA ALA A 251 7.68 3.49 21.29
C ALA A 251 6.17 3.51 21.58
N ARG A 252 5.35 3.20 20.56
CA ARG A 252 3.88 3.13 20.69
C ARG A 252 3.47 1.97 21.58
N GLY A 253 2.63 2.23 22.58
CA GLY A 253 2.07 1.20 23.45
C GLY A 253 0.83 0.50 22.88
N THR A 254 0.14 1.14 21.95
CA THR A 254 -1.03 0.60 21.24
C THR A 254 -0.73 0.51 19.75
N PRO A 255 -1.27 -0.49 19.05
CA PRO A 255 -1.15 -0.57 17.60
C PRO A 255 -1.91 0.59 16.97
N GLN A 256 -1.47 0.98 15.77
CA GLN A 256 -2.22 1.86 14.88
C GLN A 256 -2.50 1.08 13.60
N HIS A 257 -3.76 0.72 13.40
CA HIS A 257 -4.22 -0.04 12.25
C HIS A 257 -4.59 0.89 11.09
N GLY A 258 -4.69 0.33 9.89
CA GLY A 258 -5.12 1.07 8.70
C GLY A 258 -6.53 1.67 8.88
N ARG A 259 -7.42 0.94 9.56
CA ARG A 259 -8.79 1.38 9.89
C ARG A 259 -8.84 2.61 10.80
N ASP A 260 -7.77 2.89 11.54
CA ASP A 260 -7.69 4.04 12.45
C ASP A 260 -7.21 5.31 11.72
N SER A 261 -6.88 5.22 10.43
CA SER A 261 -6.41 6.37 9.66
C SER A 261 -7.53 7.36 9.37
N SER A 262 -7.25 8.66 9.55
CA SER A 262 -8.16 9.75 9.17
C SER A 262 -8.36 9.91 7.65
N THR A 263 -7.60 9.16 6.85
CA THR A 263 -7.78 9.07 5.40
C THR A 263 -8.82 8.03 4.99
N VAL A 264 -9.20 7.11 5.89
CA VAL A 264 -10.32 6.18 5.69
C VAL A 264 -11.60 6.87 6.16
N ARG A 265 -12.53 7.18 5.23
CA ARG A 265 -13.65 8.12 5.49
C ARG A 265 -15.04 7.59 5.14
N GLY A 266 -15.13 6.59 4.27
CA GLY A 266 -16.36 6.05 3.70
C GLY A 266 -17.12 5.08 4.61
N TYR A 267 -16.63 4.81 5.82
CA TYR A 267 -17.23 3.85 6.76
C TYR A 267 -17.44 4.43 8.18
N PRO A 268 -18.14 5.57 8.33
CA PRO A 268 -18.31 6.23 9.64
C PRO A 268 -19.09 5.39 10.67
N ASN A 269 -19.94 4.47 10.19
CA ASN A 269 -20.77 3.59 11.02
C ASN A 269 -20.20 2.16 11.11
N GLY A 270 -18.91 1.99 10.80
CA GLY A 270 -18.28 0.68 10.67
C GLY A 270 -18.48 0.03 9.30
N TYR A 271 -17.93 -1.17 9.15
CA TYR A 271 -17.93 -1.94 7.91
C TYR A 271 -18.01 -3.44 8.19
N ARG A 272 -18.36 -4.23 7.17
CA ARG A 272 -18.19 -5.68 7.17
C ARG A 272 -17.29 -6.06 6.02
N ILE A 273 -16.36 -6.99 6.25
CA ILE A 273 -15.43 -7.45 5.22
C ILE A 273 -16.17 -8.02 4.00
N ALA A 274 -17.31 -8.70 4.24
CA ALA A 274 -18.22 -9.18 3.21
C ALA A 274 -18.69 -8.10 2.21
N ASP A 275 -18.74 -6.83 2.64
CA ASP A 275 -19.29 -5.71 1.87
C ASP A 275 -18.21 -4.89 1.17
N LEU A 276 -16.95 -4.99 1.60
CA LEU A 276 -15.82 -4.27 1.01
C LEU A 276 -15.56 -4.68 -0.44
N GLY A 277 -14.86 -3.86 -1.21
CA GLY A 277 -14.41 -4.20 -2.56
C GLY A 277 -15.40 -3.90 -3.68
N THR A 278 -14.95 -4.17 -4.91
CA THR A 278 -15.62 -3.79 -6.15
C THR A 278 -15.78 -5.00 -7.06
N PHE A 279 -16.92 -5.11 -7.75
CA PHE A 279 -17.27 -6.26 -8.59
C PHE A 279 -17.90 -5.76 -9.89
N PRO A 280 -17.57 -6.37 -11.05
CA PRO A 280 -18.21 -6.03 -12.32
C PRO A 280 -19.74 -6.09 -12.22
N GLY A 281 -20.43 -5.10 -12.80
CA GLY A 281 -21.90 -5.08 -12.93
C GLY A 281 -22.69 -4.81 -11.65
N ARG A 282 -22.07 -4.61 -10.49
CA ARG A 282 -22.79 -4.21 -9.27
C ARG A 282 -23.13 -2.72 -9.35
N LYS A 283 -24.39 -2.38 -9.67
CA LYS A 283 -24.91 -1.01 -9.53
C LYS A 283 -24.63 -0.50 -8.10
N PRO A 284 -24.37 0.80 -7.91
CA PRO A 284 -24.17 1.37 -6.58
C PRO A 284 -25.33 0.92 -5.69
N ALA A 285 -25.04 0.21 -4.60
CA ALA A 285 -26.04 0.04 -3.57
C ALA A 285 -26.41 1.45 -3.15
N GLN A 286 -27.67 1.85 -3.34
CA GLN A 286 -28.20 3.03 -2.69
C GLN A 286 -27.85 2.87 -1.21
N GLU A 287 -27.00 3.77 -0.72
CA GLU A 287 -26.68 3.86 0.70
C GLU A 287 -27.99 3.69 1.46
N ALA A 288 -28.06 2.64 2.28
CA ALA A 288 -29.26 2.30 3.01
C ALA A 288 -29.66 3.51 3.84
N ARG A 289 -30.63 4.27 3.34
CA ARG A 289 -31.41 5.19 4.14
C ARG A 289 -32.14 4.31 5.12
N HIS A 290 -31.54 4.10 6.29
CA HIS A 290 -32.27 3.61 7.44
C HIS A 290 -33.26 4.70 7.85
N SER A 291 -34.45 4.60 7.25
CA SER A 291 -35.66 5.24 7.72
C SER A 291 -35.81 4.90 9.21
N HIS A 292 -35.73 5.92 10.06
CA HIS A 292 -36.26 5.82 11.41
C HIS A 292 -37.79 5.70 11.29
N GLY A 293 -38.32 4.60 11.82
CA GLY A 293 -39.72 4.39 12.15
C GLY A 293 -39.77 3.86 13.57
#